data_AF-A0A524ELB1-F1
#
_entry.id   AF-A0A524ELB1-F1
#
_cell.length_a   1.000
_cell.length_b   1.000
_cell.length_c   1.000
_cell.angle_alpha   90.00
_cell.angle_beta   90.00
_cell.angle_gamma   90.00
#
_symmetry.space_group_name_H-M   'P 1'
#
loop_
_entity.id
_entity.type
_entity.pdbx_description
1 polymer ?
#
loop_
_entity_poly.entity_id
_entity_poly.type
_entity_poly.pdbx_seq_one_letter_code
_entity_poly.pdbx_strand_id
1 'polypeptide(L)'
;MDFQLSLTISGIVSFVFLVGAATIFSMRLSRVFDDLTHETKRALSFFGASLLSMGMIGLQALFVPQLVTIWVALMLCLLVISQSYLFARSKRNLNISIIVSLLIFFMILVETFLRLYISFTPTALIIGLSVLMLAAGGMGIVLVVRTPSPFTGSMLILLVVFVVTWISASSGTVASNPEFFMLEVAPIAIAASILAATLKPWRYIIIYFLAIFGAIASISLVIPALIAGDFFIWTYTLIAPLAGISVIIPLDFFLEQVQELKTRTPQFISITLIGVGLLAITHANAWAIAVEMGEWDPGLLYVDWIIGVVAVMAFTLAGLSSVLSQKITGYILDIELLIASSFVVLGHPYIQAQRYGLQPLYIPLAGIILVGVLAHAYSARAIARAGSSSAARRFILFIMASLGIGIVAMFSDVIPYGAVLVLIVLAALMLLLSGPRRISIASRGMNHTNESVAEVS
;
A
#
# COMPACT_ATOMS: atom_id res chain seq x y z
N MET A 1 0.73 4.95 -25.91
CA MET A 1 1.08 3.91 -24.93
C MET A 1 0.13 2.68 -24.97
N ASP A 2 0.68 1.46 -24.87
CA ASP A 2 -0.08 0.21 -24.77
C ASP A 2 -0.38 -0.17 -23.30
N PHE A 3 -1.62 0.07 -22.84
CA PHE A 3 -2.07 -0.28 -21.49
C PHE A 3 -2.25 -1.79 -21.30
N GLN A 4 -2.54 -2.56 -22.35
CA GLN A 4 -2.61 -4.02 -22.25
C GLN A 4 -1.24 -4.62 -21.96
N LEU A 5 -0.20 -4.07 -22.57
CA LEU A 5 1.18 -4.40 -22.23
C LEU A 5 1.52 -3.99 -20.79
N SER A 6 1.04 -2.82 -20.35
CA SER A 6 1.20 -2.35 -18.95
C SER A 6 0.59 -3.33 -17.95
N LEU A 7 -0.64 -3.77 -18.19
CA LEU A 7 -1.33 -4.79 -17.39
C LEU A 7 -0.53 -6.11 -17.37
N THR A 8 -0.06 -6.57 -18.53
CA THR A 8 0.71 -7.82 -18.65
C THR A 8 2.03 -7.75 -17.87
N ILE A 9 2.78 -6.67 -18.01
CA ILE A 9 4.03 -6.44 -17.28
C ILE A 9 3.75 -6.35 -15.78
N SER A 10 2.69 -5.65 -15.39
CA SER A 10 2.31 -5.52 -13.98
C SER A 10 2.03 -6.88 -13.32
N GLY A 11 1.35 -7.79 -14.02
CA GLY A 11 1.09 -9.14 -13.54
C GLY A 11 2.39 -9.94 -13.36
N ILE A 12 3.30 -9.89 -14.34
CA ILE A 12 4.60 -10.59 -14.28
C ILE A 12 5.47 -10.02 -13.16
N VAL A 13 5.62 -8.70 -13.08
CA VAL A 13 6.47 -8.04 -12.09
C VAL A 13 5.92 -8.24 -10.68
N SER A 14 4.60 -8.13 -10.50
CA SER A 14 3.93 -8.42 -9.22
C SER A 14 4.18 -9.86 -8.76
N PHE A 15 4.10 -10.83 -9.67
CA PHE A 15 4.40 -12.23 -9.38
C PHE A 15 5.86 -12.42 -8.96
N VAL A 16 6.82 -11.79 -9.65
CA VAL A 16 8.25 -11.83 -9.29
C VAL A 16 8.49 -11.28 -7.88
N PHE A 17 7.92 -10.12 -7.55
CA PHE A 17 8.03 -9.55 -6.20
C PHE A 17 7.42 -10.46 -5.13
N LEU A 18 6.28 -11.08 -5.42
CA LEU A 18 5.61 -11.99 -4.50
C LEU A 18 6.43 -13.27 -4.27
N VAL A 19 6.99 -13.88 -5.31
CA VAL A 19 7.87 -15.06 -5.20
C VAL A 19 9.15 -14.71 -4.44
N GLY A 20 9.75 -13.55 -4.71
CA GLY A 20 10.89 -13.05 -3.96
C GLY A 20 10.56 -12.87 -2.47
N ALA A 21 9.42 -12.26 -2.15
CA ALA A 21 8.94 -12.09 -0.79
C ALA A 21 8.64 -13.43 -0.09
N ALA A 22 8.05 -14.40 -0.81
CA ALA A 22 7.80 -15.74 -0.30
C ALA A 22 9.08 -16.52 -0.04
N THR A 23 10.12 -16.32 -0.84
CA THR A 23 11.45 -16.90 -0.61
C THR A 23 12.04 -16.35 0.68
N ILE A 24 11.99 -15.03 0.88
CA ILE A 24 12.42 -14.37 2.13
C ILE A 24 11.60 -14.88 3.32
N PHE A 25 10.29 -15.03 3.15
CA PHE A 25 9.40 -15.60 4.16
C PHE A 25 9.83 -17.01 4.55
N SER A 26 10.04 -17.90 3.58
CA SER A 26 10.45 -19.28 3.81
C SER A 26 11.80 -19.37 4.52
N MET A 27 12.80 -18.60 4.07
CA MET A 27 14.13 -18.53 4.68
C MET A 27 14.11 -17.98 6.12
N ARG A 28 13.19 -17.08 6.45
CA ARG A 28 13.07 -16.54 7.81
C ARG A 28 12.30 -17.48 8.71
N LEU A 29 11.22 -18.06 8.20
CA LEU A 29 10.45 -19.03 8.94
C LEU A 29 11.35 -20.22 9.29
N SER A 30 12.13 -20.75 8.33
CA SER A 30 13.10 -21.87 8.52
C SER A 30 14.02 -21.69 9.72
N ARG A 31 14.44 -20.46 10.02
CA ARG A 31 15.34 -20.13 11.14
C ARG A 31 14.68 -20.16 12.51
N VAL A 32 13.37 -20.00 12.58
CA VAL A 32 12.60 -19.94 13.83
C VAL A 32 11.62 -21.11 13.90
N PHE A 33 11.72 -22.10 13.00
CA PHE A 33 10.85 -23.27 13.05
C PHE A 33 10.99 -23.94 14.40
N ASP A 34 12.19 -24.25 14.88
CA ASP A 34 12.33 -25.09 16.08
C ASP A 34 11.68 -24.49 17.33
N ASP A 35 11.55 -23.16 17.40
CA ASP A 35 10.94 -22.43 18.52
C ASP A 35 9.41 -22.30 18.45
N LEU A 36 8.78 -22.66 17.32
CA LEU A 36 7.34 -22.50 17.10
C LEU A 36 6.54 -23.78 17.39
N THR A 37 5.33 -23.62 17.93
CA THR A 37 4.38 -24.73 18.07
C THR A 37 4.00 -25.29 16.70
N HIS A 38 3.64 -26.57 16.68
CA HIS A 38 3.29 -27.27 15.44
C HIS A 38 2.06 -26.64 14.76
N GLU A 39 1.08 -26.16 15.53
CA GLU A 39 -0.09 -25.44 15.03
C GLU A 39 0.30 -24.12 14.37
N THR A 40 1.16 -23.31 15.01
CA THR A 40 1.62 -22.02 14.47
C THR A 40 2.44 -22.21 13.20
N LYS A 41 3.29 -23.23 13.14
CA LYS A 41 4.04 -23.60 11.92
C LYS A 41 3.09 -23.84 10.75
N ARG A 42 2.07 -24.68 10.96
CA ARG A 42 1.10 -25.01 9.90
C ARG A 42 0.28 -23.79 9.51
N ALA A 43 -0.19 -23.01 10.47
CA ALA A 43 -0.92 -21.77 10.19
C ALA A 43 -0.10 -20.82 9.29
N LEU A 44 1.16 -20.56 9.66
CA LEU A 44 2.05 -19.69 8.88
C LEU A 44 2.33 -20.25 7.47
N SER A 45 2.53 -21.55 7.32
CA SER A 45 2.73 -22.18 6.01
C SER A 45 1.49 -22.05 5.11
N PHE A 46 0.28 -22.31 5.65
CA PHE A 46 -0.96 -22.15 4.90
C PHE A 46 -1.24 -20.69 4.57
N PHE A 47 -0.92 -19.77 5.46
CA PHE A 47 -0.99 -18.35 5.17
C PHE A 47 -0.03 -17.92 4.05
N GLY A 48 1.23 -18.36 4.11
CA GLY A 48 2.20 -18.08 3.05
C GLY A 48 1.76 -18.63 1.70
N ALA A 49 1.21 -19.85 1.68
CA ALA A 49 0.64 -20.47 0.48
C ALA A 49 -0.60 -19.72 -0.04
N SER A 50 -1.46 -19.22 0.86
CA SER A 50 -2.59 -18.37 0.51
C SER A 50 -2.10 -17.09 -0.18
N LEU A 51 -1.15 -16.38 0.40
CA LEU A 51 -0.58 -15.18 -0.21
C LEU A 51 0.09 -15.45 -1.57
N LEU A 52 0.78 -16.58 -1.73
CA LEU A 52 1.34 -16.99 -3.02
C LEU A 52 0.28 -17.25 -4.08
N SER A 53 -0.81 -17.93 -3.72
CA SER A 53 -1.92 -18.21 -4.66
C SER A 53 -2.57 -16.93 -5.20
N MET A 54 -2.47 -15.82 -4.47
CA MET A 54 -2.93 -14.52 -4.90
C MET A 54 -2.12 -13.94 -6.07
N GLY A 55 -0.83 -14.23 -6.19
CA GLY A 55 -0.04 -13.84 -7.38
C GLY A 55 -0.46 -14.61 -8.62
N MET A 56 -0.94 -15.84 -8.44
CA MET A 56 -1.47 -16.65 -9.55
C MET A 56 -2.80 -16.11 -10.08
N ILE A 57 -3.58 -15.40 -9.25
CA ILE A 57 -4.83 -14.74 -9.68
C ILE A 57 -4.54 -13.72 -10.77
N GLY A 58 -3.62 -12.78 -10.52
CA GLY A 58 -3.24 -11.76 -11.50
C GLY A 58 -2.58 -12.35 -12.74
N LEU A 59 -1.68 -13.33 -12.58
CA LEU A 59 -1.01 -13.98 -13.70
C LEU A 59 -2.01 -14.75 -14.60
N GLN A 60 -2.93 -15.51 -14.00
CA GLN A 60 -3.88 -16.33 -14.77
C GLN A 60 -5.02 -15.53 -15.39
N ALA A 61 -5.37 -14.38 -14.82
CA ALA A 61 -6.31 -13.45 -15.44
C ALA A 61 -5.88 -13.03 -16.86
N LEU A 62 -4.56 -13.02 -17.14
CA LEU A 62 -4.01 -12.66 -18.45
C LEU A 62 -4.09 -13.78 -19.49
N PHE A 63 -3.98 -15.04 -19.07
CA PHE A 63 -3.87 -16.19 -19.99
C PHE A 63 -5.16 -17.00 -20.09
N VAL A 64 -5.77 -17.31 -18.94
CA VAL A 64 -6.98 -18.15 -18.85
C VAL A 64 -7.89 -17.61 -17.75
N PRO A 65 -8.70 -16.56 -18.02
CA PRO A 65 -9.50 -15.87 -17.02
C PRO A 65 -10.44 -16.79 -16.23
N GLN A 66 -10.92 -17.86 -16.85
CA GLN A 66 -11.80 -18.84 -16.21
C GLN A 66 -11.12 -19.60 -15.07
N LEU A 67 -9.79 -19.73 -15.06
CA LEU A 67 -9.06 -20.41 -13.99
C LEU A 67 -8.84 -19.51 -12.76
N VAL A 68 -9.08 -18.20 -12.87
CA VAL A 68 -8.90 -17.26 -11.76
C VAL A 68 -9.74 -17.67 -10.54
N THR A 69 -10.96 -18.16 -10.76
CA THR A 69 -11.89 -18.59 -9.70
C THR A 69 -11.33 -19.73 -8.86
N ILE A 70 -10.52 -20.62 -9.45
CA ILE A 70 -9.83 -21.71 -8.73
C ILE A 70 -8.79 -21.13 -7.80
N TRP A 71 -7.99 -20.16 -8.26
CA TRP A 71 -6.95 -19.53 -7.44
C TRP A 71 -7.53 -18.69 -6.31
N VAL A 72 -8.63 -18.00 -6.55
CA VAL A 72 -9.41 -17.27 -5.53
C VAL A 72 -9.93 -18.24 -4.47
N ALA A 73 -10.56 -19.34 -4.89
CA ALA A 73 -11.09 -20.35 -3.98
C ALA A 73 -9.96 -21.03 -3.17
N LEU A 74 -8.83 -21.32 -3.81
CA LEU A 74 -7.64 -21.87 -3.15
C LEU A 74 -7.10 -20.88 -2.12
N MET A 75 -6.95 -19.61 -2.48
CA MET A 75 -6.49 -18.55 -1.57
C MET A 75 -7.35 -18.49 -0.31
N LEU A 76 -8.67 -18.39 -0.48
CA LEU A 76 -9.62 -18.32 0.65
C LEU A 76 -9.64 -19.60 1.47
N CYS A 77 -9.60 -20.77 0.82
CA CYS A 77 -9.56 -22.07 1.49
C CYS A 77 -8.31 -22.20 2.38
N LEU A 78 -7.13 -21.87 1.85
CA LEU A 78 -5.87 -21.89 2.61
C LEU A 78 -5.88 -20.87 3.75
N LEU A 79 -6.53 -19.71 3.56
CA LEU A 79 -6.66 -18.69 4.59
C LEU A 79 -7.58 -19.14 5.73
N VAL A 80 -8.73 -19.76 5.42
CA VAL A 80 -9.61 -20.40 6.42
C VAL A 80 -8.85 -21.49 7.18
N ILE A 81 -8.14 -22.38 6.47
CA ILE A 81 -7.33 -23.43 7.10
C ILE A 81 -6.29 -22.83 8.04
N SER A 82 -5.56 -21.79 7.60
CA SER A 82 -4.59 -21.08 8.43
C SER A 82 -5.22 -20.55 9.71
N GLN A 83 -6.36 -19.89 9.61
CA GLN A 83 -7.08 -19.33 10.76
C GLN A 83 -7.62 -20.43 11.69
N SER A 84 -8.06 -21.56 11.14
CA SER A 84 -8.55 -22.71 11.92
C SER A 84 -7.47 -23.32 12.80
N TYR A 85 -6.21 -23.38 12.36
CA TYR A 85 -5.10 -23.81 13.20
C TYR A 85 -4.85 -22.90 14.41
N LEU A 86 -5.18 -21.61 14.29
CA LEU A 86 -5.05 -20.64 15.39
C LEU A 86 -6.29 -20.58 16.28
N PHE A 87 -7.46 -20.89 15.72
CA PHE A 87 -8.75 -20.70 16.39
C PHE A 87 -9.31 -21.97 17.07
N ALA A 88 -9.07 -23.15 16.48
CA ALA A 88 -9.72 -24.37 16.92
C ALA A 88 -9.14 -24.90 18.25
N ARG A 89 -9.99 -24.97 19.28
CA ARG A 89 -9.63 -25.51 20.61
C ARG A 89 -9.58 -27.04 20.68
N SER A 90 -10.15 -27.74 19.70
CA SER A 90 -10.19 -29.20 19.66
C SER A 90 -9.75 -29.72 18.29
N LYS A 91 -9.05 -30.88 18.28
CA LYS A 91 -8.63 -31.56 17.03
C LYS A 91 -9.82 -31.89 16.13
N ARG A 92 -10.98 -32.24 16.72
CA ARG A 92 -12.22 -32.51 15.98
C ARG A 92 -12.70 -31.28 15.21
N ASN A 93 -12.75 -30.12 15.85
CA ASN A 93 -13.23 -28.88 15.21
C ASN A 93 -12.25 -28.41 14.13
N LEU A 94 -10.95 -28.56 14.36
CA LEU A 94 -9.91 -28.30 13.37
C LEU A 94 -10.12 -29.16 12.12
N ASN A 95 -10.24 -30.48 12.30
CA ASN A 95 -10.43 -31.41 11.19
C ASN A 95 -11.72 -31.15 10.40
N ILE A 96 -12.83 -30.88 11.09
CA ILE A 96 -14.10 -30.52 10.44
C ILE A 96 -13.92 -29.27 9.58
N SER A 97 -13.30 -28.22 10.12
CA SER A 97 -13.09 -26.98 9.37
C SER A 97 -12.21 -27.19 8.14
N ILE A 98 -11.13 -27.96 8.25
CA ILE A 98 -10.25 -28.30 7.13
C ILE A 98 -11.02 -29.09 6.06
N ILE A 99 -11.74 -30.14 6.45
CA ILE A 99 -12.50 -31.00 5.53
C ILE A 99 -13.57 -30.18 4.80
N VAL A 100 -14.35 -29.37 5.52
CA VAL A 100 -15.39 -28.52 4.92
C VAL A 100 -14.79 -27.51 3.95
N SER A 101 -13.68 -26.86 4.32
CA SER A 101 -13.03 -25.86 3.44
C SER A 101 -12.49 -26.51 2.16
N LEU A 102 -11.88 -27.70 2.27
CA LEU A 102 -11.39 -28.46 1.12
C LEU A 102 -12.54 -28.99 0.24
N LEU A 103 -13.65 -29.42 0.84
CA LEU A 103 -14.83 -29.86 0.09
C LEU A 103 -15.42 -28.72 -0.75
N ILE A 104 -15.55 -27.52 -0.16
CA ILE A 104 -16.04 -26.34 -0.89
C ILE A 104 -15.08 -25.97 -2.02
N PHE A 105 -13.77 -25.95 -1.75
CA PHE A 105 -12.76 -25.72 -2.78
C PHE A 105 -12.86 -26.75 -3.92
N PHE A 106 -12.99 -28.04 -3.60
CA PHE A 106 -13.10 -29.10 -4.61
C PHE A 106 -14.38 -28.97 -5.44
N MET A 107 -15.51 -28.60 -4.83
CA MET A 107 -16.74 -28.31 -5.57
C MET A 107 -16.54 -27.17 -6.58
N ILE A 108 -15.89 -26.07 -6.17
CA ILE A 108 -15.60 -24.93 -7.07
C ILE A 108 -14.63 -25.36 -8.19
N LEU A 109 -13.63 -26.17 -7.87
CA LEU A 109 -12.68 -26.71 -8.83
C LEU A 109 -13.40 -27.51 -9.92
N VAL A 110 -14.22 -28.48 -9.51
CA VAL A 110 -15.00 -29.33 -10.42
C VAL A 110 -15.95 -28.49 -11.26
N GLU A 111 -16.70 -27.57 -10.66
CA GLU A 111 -17.62 -26.69 -11.40
C GLU A 111 -16.87 -25.80 -12.40
N THR A 112 -15.72 -25.25 -12.02
CA THR A 112 -14.92 -24.39 -12.92
C THR A 112 -14.47 -25.17 -14.15
N PHE A 113 -13.99 -26.41 -13.98
CA PHE A 113 -13.61 -27.26 -15.11
C PHE A 113 -14.81 -27.68 -15.96
N LEU A 114 -15.95 -28.01 -15.36
CA LEU A 114 -17.18 -28.33 -16.12
C LEU A 114 -17.63 -27.14 -16.98
N ARG A 115 -17.52 -25.91 -16.44
CA ARG A 115 -17.88 -24.68 -17.15
C ARG A 115 -16.98 -24.34 -18.34
N LEU A 116 -15.79 -24.92 -18.44
CA LEU A 116 -14.94 -24.79 -19.64
C LEU A 116 -15.51 -25.53 -20.84
N TYR A 117 -16.30 -26.58 -20.60
CA TYR A 117 -16.79 -27.48 -21.66
C TYR A 117 -18.31 -27.44 -21.84
N ILE A 118 -19.07 -27.05 -20.80
CA ILE A 118 -20.53 -27.09 -20.79
C ILE A 118 -21.05 -25.82 -20.11
N SER A 119 -22.08 -25.18 -20.69
CA SER A 119 -22.74 -24.05 -20.04
C SER A 119 -23.48 -24.53 -18.78
N PHE A 120 -22.93 -24.20 -17.62
CA PHE A 120 -23.44 -24.61 -16.31
C PHE A 120 -23.66 -23.37 -15.43
N THR A 121 -24.78 -23.35 -14.70
CA THR A 121 -25.14 -22.26 -13.79
C THR A 121 -24.09 -22.14 -12.68
N PRO A 122 -23.55 -20.95 -12.37
CA PRO A 122 -22.39 -20.79 -11.47
C PRO A 122 -22.76 -20.87 -9.97
N THR A 123 -23.59 -21.84 -9.59
CA THR A 123 -24.23 -21.90 -8.28
C THR A 123 -23.25 -22.27 -7.17
N ALA A 124 -22.41 -23.30 -7.33
CA ALA A 124 -21.43 -23.67 -6.31
C ALA A 124 -20.27 -22.68 -6.26
N LEU A 125 -19.96 -22.01 -7.37
CA LEU A 125 -19.01 -20.90 -7.39
C LEU A 125 -19.49 -19.73 -6.52
N ILE A 126 -20.72 -19.25 -6.73
CA ILE A 126 -21.26 -18.11 -5.97
C ILE A 126 -21.40 -18.47 -4.48
N ILE A 127 -22.05 -19.60 -4.17
CA ILE A 127 -22.30 -20.01 -2.78
C ILE A 127 -20.96 -20.36 -2.09
N GLY A 128 -20.11 -21.14 -2.75
CA GLY A 128 -18.85 -21.61 -2.18
C GLY A 128 -17.87 -20.46 -1.90
N LEU A 129 -17.68 -19.53 -2.84
CA LEU A 129 -16.84 -18.35 -2.62
C LEU A 129 -17.41 -17.46 -1.51
N SER A 130 -18.73 -17.26 -1.48
CA SER A 130 -19.38 -16.48 -0.41
C SER A 130 -19.16 -17.09 0.97
N VAL A 131 -19.33 -18.41 1.10
CA VAL A 131 -19.09 -19.13 2.37
C VAL A 131 -17.62 -19.04 2.78
N LEU A 132 -16.67 -19.27 1.87
CA LEU A 132 -15.24 -19.17 2.17
C LEU A 132 -14.84 -17.74 2.57
N MET A 133 -15.37 -16.74 1.87
CA MET A 133 -15.11 -15.32 2.16
C MET A 133 -15.68 -14.90 3.52
N LEU A 134 -16.93 -15.28 3.82
CA LEU A 134 -17.55 -15.01 5.13
C LEU A 134 -16.82 -15.74 6.26
N ALA A 135 -16.39 -16.98 6.03
CA ALA A 135 -15.61 -17.73 7.02
C ALA A 135 -14.25 -17.06 7.28
N ALA A 136 -13.50 -16.73 6.21
CA ALA A 136 -12.21 -16.04 6.29
C ALA A 136 -12.31 -14.67 6.99
N GLY A 137 -13.33 -13.88 6.64
CA GLY A 137 -13.58 -12.58 7.25
C GLY A 137 -14.04 -12.69 8.71
N GLY A 138 -15.03 -13.54 8.99
CA GLY A 138 -15.57 -13.75 10.32
C GLY A 138 -14.53 -14.28 11.31
N MET A 139 -13.77 -15.30 10.91
CA MET A 139 -12.67 -15.84 11.72
C MET A 139 -11.53 -14.82 11.86
N GLY A 140 -11.22 -14.06 10.82
CA GLY A 140 -10.25 -12.97 10.87
C GLY A 140 -10.63 -11.89 11.89
N ILE A 141 -11.88 -11.44 11.91
CA ILE A 141 -12.39 -10.43 12.85
C ILE A 141 -12.27 -10.96 14.28
N VAL A 142 -12.71 -12.20 14.52
CA VAL A 142 -12.64 -12.81 15.85
C VAL A 142 -11.18 -12.97 16.31
N LEU A 143 -10.27 -13.35 15.41
CA LEU A 143 -8.84 -13.47 15.73
C LEU A 143 -8.19 -12.12 16.04
N VAL A 144 -8.56 -11.05 15.34
CA VAL A 144 -8.07 -9.69 15.67
C VAL A 144 -8.56 -9.24 17.03
N VAL A 145 -9.84 -9.48 17.35
CA VAL A 145 -10.41 -9.09 18.65
C VAL A 145 -9.81 -9.90 19.81
N ARG A 146 -9.60 -11.21 19.63
CA ARG A 146 -9.13 -12.10 20.71
C ARG A 146 -7.61 -12.11 20.85
N THR A 147 -6.90 -12.01 19.73
CA THR A 147 -5.43 -12.12 19.66
C THR A 147 -4.92 -11.05 18.68
N PRO A 148 -4.97 -9.76 19.08
CA PRO A 148 -4.52 -8.67 18.23
C PRO A 148 -3.02 -8.83 17.99
N SER A 149 -2.66 -9.01 16.72
CA SER A 149 -1.28 -9.07 16.28
C SER A 149 -1.17 -8.42 14.91
N PRO A 150 0.03 -7.94 14.50
CA PRO A 150 0.25 -7.46 13.15
C PRO A 150 -0.17 -8.48 12.09
N PHE A 151 0.01 -9.77 12.39
CA PHE A 151 -0.37 -10.88 11.52
C PHE A 151 -1.89 -10.97 11.30
N THR A 152 -2.67 -10.98 12.39
CA THR A 152 -4.14 -11.07 12.31
C THR A 152 -4.75 -9.80 11.70
N GLY A 153 -4.20 -8.62 11.99
CA GLY A 153 -4.60 -7.36 11.34
C GLY A 153 -4.30 -7.34 9.85
N SER A 154 -3.13 -7.83 9.44
CA SER A 154 -2.73 -7.90 8.04
C SER A 154 -3.60 -8.84 7.21
N MET A 155 -4.08 -9.93 7.80
CA MET A 155 -5.05 -10.84 7.14
C MET A 155 -6.36 -10.11 6.79
N LEU A 156 -6.89 -9.28 7.70
CA LEU A 156 -8.12 -8.53 7.45
C LEU A 156 -7.92 -7.44 6.40
N ILE A 157 -6.82 -6.68 6.48
CA ILE A 157 -6.49 -5.66 5.48
C ILE A 157 -6.39 -6.31 4.11
N LEU A 158 -5.66 -7.42 4.00
CA LEU A 158 -5.55 -8.18 2.75
C LEU A 158 -6.92 -8.60 2.22
N LEU A 159 -7.80 -9.18 3.07
CA LEU A 159 -9.14 -9.58 2.65
C LEU A 159 -9.96 -8.40 2.13
N VAL A 160 -9.91 -7.24 2.79
CA VAL A 160 -10.62 -6.04 2.34
C VAL A 160 -10.11 -5.58 0.98
N VAL A 161 -8.79 -5.45 0.79
CA VAL A 161 -8.24 -5.01 -0.50
C VAL A 161 -8.50 -6.05 -1.58
N PHE A 162 -8.39 -7.33 -1.24
CA PHE A 162 -8.69 -8.43 -2.15
C PHE A 162 -10.15 -8.43 -2.64
N VAL A 163 -11.12 -8.14 -1.77
CA VAL A 163 -12.54 -8.05 -2.17
C VAL A 163 -12.75 -6.96 -3.22
N VAL A 164 -12.12 -5.80 -3.05
CA VAL A 164 -12.19 -4.71 -4.02
C VAL A 164 -11.63 -5.17 -5.37
N THR A 165 -10.44 -5.75 -5.38
CA THR A 165 -9.82 -6.25 -6.61
C THR A 165 -10.61 -7.39 -7.25
N TRP A 166 -11.17 -8.30 -6.45
CA TRP A 166 -12.02 -9.39 -6.94
C TRP A 166 -13.29 -8.86 -7.61
N ILE A 167 -13.95 -7.85 -7.04
CA ILE A 167 -15.11 -7.20 -7.66
C ILE A 167 -14.70 -6.56 -8.99
N SER A 168 -13.55 -5.86 -9.04
CA SER A 168 -13.03 -5.26 -10.27
C SER A 168 -12.66 -6.29 -11.35
N ALA A 169 -12.06 -7.41 -10.97
CA ALA A 169 -11.68 -8.48 -11.90
C ALA A 169 -12.91 -9.27 -12.39
N SER A 170 -13.83 -9.63 -11.48
CA SER A 170 -15.03 -10.42 -11.81
C SER A 170 -16.06 -9.64 -12.64
N SER A 171 -16.12 -8.32 -12.51
CA SER A 171 -16.91 -7.44 -13.38
C SER A 171 -16.29 -7.25 -14.77
N GLY A 172 -15.06 -7.74 -14.99
CA GLY A 172 -14.32 -7.53 -16.23
C GLY A 172 -13.79 -6.10 -16.38
N THR A 173 -13.84 -5.27 -15.32
CA THR A 173 -13.45 -3.85 -15.39
C THR A 173 -12.01 -3.69 -15.85
N VAL A 174 -11.06 -4.42 -15.26
CA VAL A 174 -9.63 -4.32 -15.61
C VAL A 174 -9.32 -4.95 -16.96
N ALA A 175 -10.02 -6.02 -17.34
CA ALA A 175 -9.83 -6.66 -18.65
C ALA A 175 -10.37 -5.80 -19.81
N SER A 176 -11.43 -5.02 -19.56
CA SER A 176 -11.99 -4.09 -20.54
C SER A 176 -11.32 -2.71 -20.52
N ASN A 177 -10.72 -2.34 -19.40
CA ASN A 177 -10.07 -1.06 -19.16
C ASN A 177 -8.69 -1.32 -18.49
N PRO A 178 -7.68 -1.75 -19.27
CA PRO A 178 -6.38 -2.18 -18.74
C PRO A 178 -5.58 -1.05 -18.07
N GLU A 179 -5.93 0.21 -18.28
CA GLU A 179 -5.40 1.38 -17.60
C GLU A 179 -5.62 1.36 -16.07
N PHE A 180 -6.59 0.58 -15.58
CA PHE A 180 -6.85 0.39 -14.16
C PHE A 180 -6.05 -0.76 -13.52
N PHE A 181 -4.96 -1.22 -14.16
CA PHE A 181 -4.12 -2.32 -13.65
C PHE A 181 -3.62 -2.13 -12.20
N MET A 182 -3.50 -0.88 -11.72
CA MET A 182 -3.13 -0.58 -10.33
C MET A 182 -4.08 -1.21 -9.29
N LEU A 183 -5.35 -1.45 -9.65
CA LEU A 183 -6.33 -2.12 -8.78
C LEU A 183 -5.94 -3.59 -8.53
N GLU A 184 -5.25 -4.23 -9.47
CA GLU A 184 -4.73 -5.60 -9.32
C GLU A 184 -3.37 -5.63 -8.62
N VAL A 185 -2.54 -4.60 -8.83
CA VAL A 185 -1.21 -4.48 -8.24
C VAL A 185 -1.28 -4.24 -6.73
N ALA A 186 -2.16 -3.34 -6.27
CA ALA A 186 -2.26 -2.95 -4.85
C ALA A 186 -2.37 -4.14 -3.87
N PRO A 187 -3.30 -5.10 -4.05
CA PRO A 187 -3.44 -6.20 -3.10
C PRO A 187 -2.24 -7.18 -3.18
N ILE A 188 -1.61 -7.36 -4.36
CA ILE A 188 -0.42 -8.21 -4.51
C ILE A 188 0.79 -7.55 -3.83
N ALA A 189 0.94 -6.22 -3.96
CA ALA A 189 1.97 -5.47 -3.26
C ALA A 189 1.80 -5.57 -1.73
N ILE A 190 0.56 -5.55 -1.22
CA ILE A 190 0.26 -5.80 0.20
C ILE A 190 0.66 -7.23 0.58
N ALA A 191 0.25 -8.24 -0.18
CA ALA A 191 0.62 -9.63 0.08
C ALA A 191 2.15 -9.83 0.14
N ALA A 192 2.87 -9.29 -0.85
CA ALA A 192 4.33 -9.33 -0.91
C ALA A 192 4.96 -8.59 0.28
N SER A 193 4.42 -7.43 0.66
CA SER A 193 4.91 -6.68 1.82
C SER A 193 4.75 -7.44 3.14
N ILE A 194 3.63 -8.15 3.33
CA ILE A 194 3.37 -8.96 4.53
C ILE A 194 4.36 -10.12 4.59
N LEU A 195 4.55 -10.86 3.49
CA LEU A 195 5.52 -11.94 3.41
C LEU A 195 6.94 -11.43 3.72
N ALA A 196 7.36 -10.36 3.05
CA ALA A 196 8.68 -9.76 3.23
C ALA A 196 8.92 -9.17 4.63
N ALA A 197 7.86 -8.76 5.35
CA ALA A 197 7.91 -8.23 6.71
C ALA A 197 7.74 -9.28 7.80
N THR A 198 7.61 -10.57 7.45
CA THR A 198 7.46 -11.62 8.46
C THR A 198 8.65 -11.65 9.42
N LEU A 199 8.35 -11.77 10.72
CA LEU A 199 9.28 -11.67 11.85
C LEU A 199 9.96 -10.29 12.01
N LYS A 200 9.49 -9.25 11.31
CA LYS A 200 9.91 -7.87 11.53
C LYS A 200 8.80 -7.06 12.21
N PRO A 201 9.13 -5.91 12.83
CA PRO A 201 8.13 -4.97 13.31
C PRO A 201 7.12 -4.58 12.22
N TRP A 202 5.86 -4.38 12.59
CA TRP A 202 4.76 -4.11 11.64
C TRP A 202 5.01 -2.93 10.70
N ARG A 203 5.81 -1.94 11.11
CA ARG A 203 6.19 -0.78 10.28
C ARG A 203 6.82 -1.17 8.95
N TYR A 204 7.53 -2.31 8.90
CA TYR A 204 8.14 -2.80 7.67
C TYR A 204 7.12 -3.25 6.61
N ILE A 205 5.89 -3.58 7.01
CA ILE A 205 4.80 -3.88 6.04
C ILE A 205 4.52 -2.63 5.21
N ILE A 206 4.37 -1.47 5.86
CA ILE A 206 4.11 -0.19 5.18
C ILE A 206 5.28 0.21 4.30
N ILE A 207 6.52 0.09 4.81
CA ILE A 207 7.73 0.42 4.08
C ILE A 207 7.87 -0.43 2.82
N TYR A 208 7.73 -1.75 2.94
CA TYR A 208 7.83 -2.64 1.78
C TYR A 208 6.66 -2.46 0.83
N PHE A 209 5.46 -2.15 1.32
CA PHE A 209 4.32 -1.84 0.46
C PHE A 209 4.60 -0.65 -0.45
N LEU A 210 5.05 0.50 0.08
CA LEU A 210 5.40 1.66 -0.74
C LEU A 210 6.51 1.36 -1.75
N ALA A 211 7.54 0.62 -1.33
CA ALA A 211 8.65 0.23 -2.21
C ALA A 211 8.19 -0.67 -3.36
N ILE A 212 7.45 -1.74 -3.04
CA ILE A 212 7.00 -2.74 -4.00
C ILE A 212 5.92 -2.15 -4.92
N PHE A 213 4.93 -1.44 -4.35
CA PHE A 213 3.87 -0.79 -5.12
C PHE A 213 4.44 0.25 -6.08
N GLY A 214 5.33 1.13 -5.62
CA GLY A 214 5.99 2.12 -6.46
C GLY A 214 6.87 1.50 -7.54
N ALA A 215 7.59 0.42 -7.24
CA ALA A 215 8.43 -0.28 -8.21
C ALA A 215 7.60 -0.97 -9.30
N ILE A 216 6.54 -1.70 -8.92
CA ILE A 216 5.64 -2.33 -9.90
C ILE A 216 4.99 -1.26 -10.76
N ALA A 217 4.47 -0.19 -10.15
CA ALA A 217 3.84 0.92 -10.85
C ALA A 217 4.78 1.54 -11.90
N SER A 218 6.01 1.85 -11.50
CA SER A 218 7.00 2.46 -12.39
C SER A 218 7.39 1.51 -13.52
N ILE A 219 7.75 0.26 -13.24
CA ILE A 219 8.17 -0.70 -14.27
C ILE A 219 7.04 -0.96 -15.28
N SER A 220 5.80 -1.04 -14.80
CA SER A 220 4.63 -1.35 -15.64
C SER A 220 4.23 -0.22 -16.57
N LEU A 221 4.55 1.04 -16.24
CA LEU A 221 4.30 2.21 -17.09
C LEU A 221 5.51 2.58 -17.97
N VAL A 222 6.72 2.48 -17.42
CA VAL A 222 7.95 2.90 -18.09
C VAL A 222 8.26 2.00 -19.29
N ILE A 223 8.13 0.68 -19.19
CA ILE A 223 8.46 -0.22 -20.30
C ILE A 223 7.55 0.01 -21.52
N PRO A 224 6.21 0.03 -21.39
CA PRO A 224 5.32 0.29 -22.52
C PRO A 224 5.50 1.69 -23.12
N ALA A 225 5.67 2.71 -22.28
CA ALA A 225 5.92 4.07 -22.75
C ALA A 225 7.26 4.21 -23.48
N LEU A 226 8.31 3.52 -23.03
CA LEU A 226 9.59 3.46 -23.73
C LEU A 226 9.47 2.80 -25.11
N ILE A 227 8.73 1.68 -25.21
CA ILE A 227 8.50 0.98 -26.48
C ILE A 227 7.70 1.84 -27.45
N ALA A 228 6.72 2.59 -26.94
CA ALA A 228 5.89 3.50 -27.73
C ALA A 228 6.63 4.80 -28.14
N GLY A 229 7.76 5.11 -27.51
CA GLY A 229 8.49 6.37 -27.75
C GLY A 229 7.90 7.58 -27.02
N ASP A 230 7.01 7.37 -26.05
CA ASP A 230 6.30 8.42 -25.32
C ASP A 230 7.20 9.05 -24.24
N PHE A 231 8.08 9.97 -24.67
CA PHE A 231 9.11 10.56 -23.81
C PHE A 231 8.58 11.13 -22.49
N PHE A 232 7.49 11.89 -22.58
CA PHE A 232 6.85 12.54 -21.44
C PHE A 232 6.29 11.52 -20.44
N ILE A 233 5.68 10.43 -20.93
CA ILE A 233 5.10 9.40 -20.07
C ILE A 233 6.18 8.63 -19.34
N TRP A 234 7.19 8.10 -20.04
CA TRP A 234 8.18 7.26 -19.36
C TRP A 234 9.06 8.06 -18.39
N THR A 235 9.40 9.32 -18.68
CA THR A 235 10.21 10.12 -17.75
C THR A 235 9.43 10.52 -16.50
N TYR A 236 8.15 10.91 -16.63
CA TYR A 236 7.30 11.22 -15.48
C TYR A 236 7.03 9.99 -14.61
N THR A 237 6.64 8.87 -15.22
CA THR A 237 6.30 7.61 -14.52
C THR A 237 7.53 6.88 -13.97
N LEU A 238 8.74 7.27 -14.37
CA LEU A 238 9.97 6.88 -13.69
C LEU A 238 10.19 7.74 -12.43
N ILE A 239 10.10 9.06 -12.55
CA ILE A 239 10.52 10.00 -11.51
C ILE A 239 9.48 10.12 -10.38
N ALA A 240 8.18 10.17 -10.68
CA ALA A 240 7.13 10.36 -9.68
C ALA A 240 7.02 9.20 -8.67
N PRO A 241 6.98 7.91 -9.08
CA PRO A 241 6.99 6.80 -8.13
C PRO A 241 8.29 6.74 -7.32
N LEU A 242 9.45 7.07 -7.89
CA LEU A 242 10.71 7.14 -7.14
C LEU A 242 10.69 8.23 -6.05
N ALA A 243 10.07 9.38 -6.33
CA ALA A 243 9.82 10.38 -5.31
C ALA A 243 8.86 9.87 -4.23
N GLY A 244 7.82 9.14 -4.61
CA GLY A 244 6.94 8.44 -3.67
C GLY A 244 7.70 7.45 -2.78
N ILE A 245 8.63 6.67 -3.34
CA ILE A 245 9.49 5.73 -2.59
C ILE A 245 10.46 6.46 -1.65
N SER A 246 10.90 7.67 -1.99
CA SER A 246 11.85 8.44 -1.16
C SER A 246 11.30 8.78 0.23
N VAL A 247 9.97 8.78 0.43
CA VAL A 247 9.33 8.98 1.73
C VAL A 247 9.70 7.90 2.75
N ILE A 248 10.15 6.72 2.30
CA ILE A 248 10.46 5.57 3.15
C ILE A 248 11.52 5.92 4.21
N ILE A 249 12.52 6.73 3.86
CA ILE A 249 13.62 7.07 4.79
C ILE A 249 13.10 7.83 6.01
N PRO A 250 12.42 9.00 5.86
CA PRO A 250 11.82 9.67 7.00
C PRO A 250 10.70 8.84 7.63
N LEU A 251 9.95 8.05 6.85
CA LEU A 251 8.84 7.24 7.37
C LEU A 251 9.29 6.15 8.36
N ASP A 252 10.37 5.41 8.09
CA ASP A 252 10.88 4.40 9.03
C ASP A 252 11.24 5.01 10.38
N PHE A 253 11.85 6.20 10.37
CA PHE A 253 12.14 6.92 11.61
C PHE A 253 10.86 7.29 12.36
N PHE A 254 9.87 7.92 11.71
CA PHE A 254 8.67 8.34 12.42
C PHE A 254 7.82 7.15 12.89
N LEU A 255 7.75 6.05 12.12
CA LEU A 255 7.08 4.83 12.55
C LEU A 255 7.77 4.15 13.73
N GLU A 256 9.10 4.23 13.82
CA GLU A 256 9.84 3.80 15.02
C GLU A 256 9.47 4.67 16.24
N GLN A 257 9.42 5.99 16.07
CA GLN A 257 9.02 6.91 17.14
C GLN A 257 7.57 6.68 17.58
N VAL A 258 6.66 6.29 16.68
CA VAL A 258 5.30 5.86 17.04
C VAL A 258 5.32 4.64 17.96
N GLN A 259 6.17 3.66 17.67
CA GLN A 259 6.29 2.43 18.45
C GLN A 259 6.90 2.68 19.84
N GLU A 260 7.94 3.51 19.90
CA GLU A 260 8.70 3.78 21.12
C GLU A 260 7.99 4.77 22.05
N LEU A 261 7.54 5.91 21.50
CA LEU A 261 7.04 7.04 22.30
C LEU A 261 5.52 7.06 22.44
N LYS A 262 4.80 6.36 21.55
CA LYS A 262 3.32 6.36 21.49
C LYS A 262 2.70 7.77 21.43
N THR A 263 3.47 8.74 20.96
CA THR A 263 3.03 10.13 20.79
C THR A 263 2.26 10.30 19.47
N ARG A 264 1.29 11.21 19.45
CA ARG A 264 0.42 11.44 18.28
C ARG A 264 1.13 12.12 17.10
N THR A 265 2.08 13.01 17.36
CA THR A 265 2.74 13.79 16.28
C THR A 265 3.49 12.90 15.27
N PRO A 266 4.37 11.96 15.67
CA PRO A 266 4.99 11.02 14.72
C PRO A 266 3.98 10.16 13.95
N GLN A 267 2.83 9.85 14.55
CA GLN A 267 1.76 9.10 13.89
C GLN A 267 1.16 9.91 12.75
N PHE A 268 0.80 11.17 12.98
CA PHE A 268 0.27 12.05 11.95
C PHE A 268 1.30 12.36 10.84
N ILE A 269 2.58 12.52 11.19
CA ILE A 269 3.66 12.65 10.19
C ILE A 269 3.77 11.39 9.35
N SER A 270 3.69 10.21 9.96
CA SER A 270 3.73 8.93 9.24
C SER A 270 2.56 8.79 8.26
N ILE A 271 1.35 9.16 8.68
CA ILE A 271 0.15 9.16 7.81
C ILE A 271 0.34 10.14 6.64
N THR A 272 0.90 11.32 6.90
CA THR A 272 1.23 12.29 5.85
C THR A 272 2.19 11.70 4.82
N LEU A 273 3.29 11.08 5.27
CA LEU A 273 4.29 10.48 4.38
C LEU A 273 3.73 9.31 3.57
N ILE A 274 2.87 8.48 4.19
CA ILE A 274 2.17 7.40 3.48
C ILE A 274 1.25 8.01 2.41
N GLY A 275 0.45 9.03 2.76
CA GLY A 275 -0.46 9.68 1.82
C GLY A 275 0.27 10.36 0.67
N VAL A 276 1.31 11.13 0.93
CA VAL A 276 2.15 11.78 -0.10
C VAL A 276 2.85 10.74 -0.98
N GLY A 277 3.36 9.66 -0.38
CA GLY A 277 4.00 8.57 -1.12
C GLY A 277 3.02 7.86 -2.05
N LEU A 278 1.82 7.54 -1.56
CA LEU A 278 0.75 6.94 -2.35
C LEU A 278 0.27 7.88 -3.45
N LEU A 279 0.03 9.15 -3.14
CA LEU A 279 -0.38 10.16 -4.10
C LEU A 279 0.61 10.26 -5.25
N ALA A 280 1.92 10.29 -4.98
CA ALA A 280 2.92 10.34 -6.04
C ALA A 280 2.89 9.10 -6.96
N ILE A 281 2.63 7.91 -6.41
CA ILE A 281 2.57 6.65 -7.16
C ILE A 281 1.27 6.54 -7.96
N THR A 282 0.11 6.81 -7.35
CA THR A 282 -1.20 6.72 -8.00
C THR A 282 -1.38 7.82 -9.04
N HIS A 283 -0.92 9.03 -8.73
CA HIS A 283 -0.98 10.15 -9.66
C HIS A 283 -0.07 9.95 -10.89
N ALA A 284 1.03 9.21 -10.77
CA ALA A 284 1.83 8.82 -11.94
C ALA A 284 1.02 8.01 -12.95
N ASN A 285 0.13 7.12 -12.47
CA ASN A 285 -0.79 6.36 -13.32
C ASN A 285 -1.88 7.26 -13.91
N ALA A 286 -2.55 8.06 -13.08
CA ALA A 286 -3.61 8.95 -13.50
C ALA A 286 -3.11 9.94 -14.58
N TRP A 287 -1.90 10.48 -14.41
CA TRP A 287 -1.28 11.38 -15.37
C TRP A 287 -0.93 10.69 -16.69
N ALA A 288 -0.40 9.45 -16.65
CA ALA A 288 -0.11 8.69 -17.86
C ALA A 288 -1.38 8.43 -18.68
N ILE A 289 -2.50 8.14 -18.01
CA ILE A 289 -3.82 7.96 -18.62
C ILE A 289 -4.31 9.28 -19.21
N ALA A 290 -4.22 10.38 -18.46
CA ALA A 290 -4.68 11.68 -18.93
C ALA A 290 -3.91 12.17 -20.16
N VAL A 291 -2.60 11.92 -20.23
CA VAL A 291 -1.78 12.28 -21.39
C VAL A 291 -2.10 11.39 -22.59
N GLU A 292 -2.32 10.09 -22.39
CA GLU A 292 -2.63 9.15 -23.48
C GLU A 292 -4.05 9.32 -24.02
N MET A 293 -5.04 9.44 -23.13
CA MET A 293 -6.46 9.51 -23.49
C MET A 293 -6.94 10.94 -23.75
N GLY A 294 -6.15 11.95 -23.38
CA GLY A 294 -6.50 13.37 -23.49
C GLY A 294 -7.51 13.86 -22.45
N GLU A 295 -7.96 12.99 -21.55
CA GLU A 295 -8.90 13.30 -20.48
C GLU A 295 -8.54 12.59 -19.19
N TRP A 296 -8.88 13.20 -18.06
CA TRP A 296 -8.68 12.58 -16.76
C TRP A 296 -9.81 11.63 -16.42
N ASP A 297 -9.46 10.43 -15.95
CA ASP A 297 -10.44 9.49 -15.39
C ASP A 297 -10.96 10.01 -14.03
N PRO A 298 -12.27 10.28 -13.88
CA PRO A 298 -12.83 10.80 -12.63
C PRO A 298 -12.66 9.84 -11.44
N GLY A 299 -12.62 8.53 -11.68
CA GLY A 299 -12.46 7.52 -10.63
C GLY A 299 -11.08 7.58 -10.00
N LEU A 300 -10.03 7.56 -10.83
CA LEU A 300 -8.64 7.68 -10.37
C LEU A 300 -8.37 9.03 -9.73
N LEU A 301 -8.90 10.11 -10.30
CA LEU A 301 -8.81 11.44 -9.68
C LEU A 301 -9.47 11.49 -8.31
N TYR A 302 -10.61 10.82 -8.13
CA TYR A 302 -11.29 10.79 -6.84
C TYR A 302 -10.49 10.01 -5.80
N VAL A 303 -9.79 8.96 -6.21
CA VAL A 303 -8.84 8.24 -5.33
C VAL A 303 -7.68 9.14 -4.92
N ASP A 304 -7.04 9.83 -5.87
CA ASP A 304 -5.97 10.80 -5.59
C ASP A 304 -6.46 11.91 -4.66
N TRP A 305 -7.70 12.40 -4.85
CA TRP A 305 -8.33 13.40 -3.99
C TRP A 305 -8.50 12.90 -2.54
N ILE A 306 -9.03 11.69 -2.35
CA ILE A 306 -9.19 11.10 -1.01
C ILE A 306 -7.82 10.98 -0.33
N ILE A 307 -6.81 10.46 -1.03
CA ILE A 307 -5.45 10.30 -0.51
C ILE A 307 -4.87 11.68 -0.14
N GLY A 308 -5.04 12.67 -1.02
CA GLY A 308 -4.58 14.05 -0.81
C GLY A 308 -5.24 14.72 0.39
N VAL A 309 -6.57 14.62 0.54
CA VAL A 309 -7.29 15.16 1.69
C VAL A 309 -6.80 14.51 2.99
N VAL A 310 -6.67 13.19 3.02
CA VAL A 310 -6.15 12.47 4.20
C VAL A 310 -4.73 12.93 4.55
N ALA A 311 -3.86 13.11 3.54
CA ALA A 311 -2.49 13.58 3.73
C ALA A 311 -2.45 15.02 4.29
N VAL A 312 -3.29 15.92 3.78
CA VAL A 312 -3.36 17.32 4.23
C VAL A 312 -3.89 17.44 5.66
N MET A 313 -4.92 16.69 6.02
CA MET A 313 -5.44 16.68 7.40
C MET A 313 -4.40 16.09 8.36
N ALA A 314 -3.79 14.96 8.00
CA ALA A 314 -2.71 14.40 8.80
C ALA A 314 -1.51 15.37 8.94
N PHE A 315 -1.17 16.10 7.89
CA PHE A 315 -0.11 17.12 7.93
C PHE A 315 -0.47 18.26 8.88
N THR A 316 -1.73 18.70 8.88
CA THR A 316 -2.23 19.77 9.74
C THR A 316 -2.28 19.33 11.20
N LEU A 317 -2.82 18.14 11.50
CA LEU A 317 -2.79 17.53 12.83
C LEU A 317 -1.36 17.32 13.34
N ALA A 318 -0.42 16.94 12.47
CA ALA A 318 0.99 16.82 12.85
C ALA A 318 1.54 18.16 13.33
N GLY A 319 1.26 19.25 12.59
CA GLY A 319 1.70 20.60 12.96
C GLY A 319 1.05 21.04 14.27
N LEU A 320 -0.27 20.97 14.36
CA LEU A 320 -1.03 21.43 15.51
C LEU A 320 -0.74 20.62 16.78
N SER A 321 -0.61 19.29 16.67
CA SER A 321 -0.28 18.42 17.83
C SER A 321 1.10 18.70 18.43
N SER A 322 2.01 19.30 17.67
CA SER A 322 3.33 19.67 18.15
C SER A 322 3.34 20.97 18.97
N VAL A 323 2.27 21.77 18.90
CA VAL A 323 2.16 23.07 19.57
C VAL A 323 1.06 23.07 20.65
N LEU A 324 0.00 22.30 20.45
CA LEU A 324 -1.20 22.31 21.28
C LEU A 324 -1.20 21.19 22.33
N SER A 325 -2.00 21.38 23.38
CA SER A 325 -2.21 20.34 24.40
C SER A 325 -2.96 19.13 23.84
N GLN A 326 -2.79 17.97 24.47
CA GLN A 326 -3.45 16.72 24.05
C GLN A 326 -4.98 16.83 24.02
N LYS A 327 -5.58 17.57 24.98
CA LYS A 327 -7.02 17.78 25.06
C LYS A 327 -7.53 18.58 23.87
N ILE A 328 -6.86 19.67 23.52
CA ILE A 328 -7.22 20.51 22.37
C ILE A 328 -7.03 19.74 21.06
N THR A 329 -5.94 18.97 20.97
CA THR A 329 -5.67 18.10 19.80
C THR A 329 -6.79 17.08 19.57
N GLY A 330 -7.43 16.58 20.64
CA GLY A 330 -8.61 15.69 20.52
C GLY A 330 -9.78 16.38 19.83
N TYR A 331 -10.16 17.58 20.27
CA TYR A 331 -11.25 18.34 19.63
C TYR A 331 -10.94 18.73 18.19
N ILE A 332 -9.69 19.09 17.89
CA ILE A 332 -9.26 19.41 16.53
C ILE A 332 -9.36 18.19 15.62
N LEU A 333 -9.03 17.00 16.12
CA LEU A 333 -9.18 15.76 15.35
C LEU A 333 -10.63 15.53 14.93
N ASP A 334 -11.61 15.76 15.81
CA ASP A 334 -13.03 15.62 15.47
C ASP A 334 -13.47 16.65 14.41
N ILE A 335 -13.00 17.90 14.54
CA ILE A 335 -13.27 18.97 13.56
C ILE A 335 -12.64 18.63 12.21
N GLU A 336 -11.39 18.17 12.19
CA GLU A 336 -10.70 17.79 10.97
C GLU A 336 -11.34 16.57 10.30
N LEU A 337 -11.86 15.59 11.06
CA LEU A 337 -12.63 14.49 10.48
C LEU A 337 -13.91 14.96 9.80
N LEU A 338 -14.63 15.91 10.40
CA LEU A 338 -15.81 16.53 9.79
C LEU A 338 -15.45 17.29 8.50
N ILE A 339 -14.37 18.08 8.55
CA ILE A 339 -13.84 18.82 7.41
C ILE A 339 -13.40 17.86 6.29
N ALA A 340 -12.63 16.83 6.61
CA ALA A 340 -12.16 15.81 5.67
C ALA A 340 -13.34 15.14 4.97
N SER A 341 -14.33 14.70 5.74
CA SER A 341 -15.55 14.08 5.21
C SER A 341 -16.30 15.02 4.28
N SER A 342 -16.38 16.31 4.65
CA SER A 342 -16.98 17.35 3.80
C SER A 342 -16.21 17.55 2.51
N PHE A 343 -14.88 17.59 2.54
CA PHE A 343 -14.05 17.70 1.33
C PHE A 343 -14.16 16.48 0.41
N VAL A 344 -14.25 15.28 0.97
CA VAL A 344 -14.46 14.05 0.20
C VAL A 344 -15.81 14.10 -0.51
N VAL A 345 -16.89 14.39 0.23
CA VAL A 345 -18.25 14.43 -0.33
C VAL A 345 -18.43 15.57 -1.33
N LEU A 346 -18.01 16.79 -0.97
CA LEU A 346 -18.16 17.97 -1.82
C LEU A 346 -17.20 17.96 -3.02
N GLY A 347 -16.07 17.27 -2.94
CA GLY A 347 -15.13 17.12 -4.06
C GLY A 347 -15.67 16.25 -5.19
N HIS A 348 -16.48 15.23 -4.86
CA HIS A 348 -16.95 14.24 -5.83
C HIS A 348 -17.66 14.84 -7.06
N PRO A 349 -18.66 15.75 -6.94
CA PRO A 349 -19.31 16.35 -8.11
C PRO A 349 -18.36 17.13 -9.03
N TYR A 350 -17.32 17.75 -8.47
CA TYR A 350 -16.37 18.53 -9.27
C TYR A 350 -15.40 17.64 -10.03
N ILE A 351 -14.97 16.53 -9.42
CA ILE A 351 -14.12 15.54 -10.07
C ILE A 351 -14.89 14.82 -11.18
N GLN A 352 -16.17 14.49 -10.95
CA GLN A 352 -17.05 13.96 -12.00
C GLN A 352 -17.22 14.90 -13.19
N ALA A 353 -17.12 16.20 -12.98
CA ALA A 353 -17.17 17.18 -14.06
C ALA A 353 -15.84 17.34 -14.83
N GLN A 354 -14.77 16.59 -14.47
CA GLN A 354 -13.40 16.72 -15.00
C GLN A 354 -12.83 18.16 -14.94
N ARG A 355 -13.38 19.03 -14.08
CA ARG A 355 -12.99 20.44 -14.03
C ARG A 355 -11.86 20.64 -13.02
N TYR A 356 -10.60 20.57 -13.45
CA TYR A 356 -9.46 21.09 -12.67
C TYR A 356 -9.41 22.63 -12.55
N GLY A 357 -10.40 23.33 -13.11
CA GLY A 357 -10.46 24.79 -13.09
C GLY A 357 -10.64 25.35 -11.68
N LEU A 358 -9.52 25.74 -11.04
CA LEU A 358 -9.40 26.60 -9.85
C LEU A 358 -10.60 26.51 -8.88
N GLN A 359 -10.89 25.28 -8.45
CA GLN A 359 -12.12 24.98 -7.73
C GLN A 359 -12.23 25.77 -6.41
N PRO A 360 -13.45 26.19 -6.01
CA PRO A 360 -13.69 26.85 -4.73
C PRO A 360 -13.18 26.07 -3.51
N LEU A 361 -12.98 24.75 -3.63
CA LEU A 361 -12.43 23.88 -2.60
C LEU A 361 -10.91 24.03 -2.41
N TYR A 362 -10.16 24.49 -3.42
CA TYR A 362 -8.72 24.69 -3.27
C TYR A 362 -8.38 25.85 -2.31
N ILE A 363 -9.23 26.88 -2.24
CA ILE A 363 -9.02 28.02 -1.34
C ILE A 363 -9.06 27.60 0.14
N PRO A 364 -10.13 26.95 0.65
CA PRO A 364 -10.15 26.50 2.03
C PRO A 364 -9.10 25.41 2.29
N LEU A 365 -8.81 24.55 1.30
CA LEU A 365 -7.74 23.56 1.43
C LEU A 365 -6.36 24.22 1.58
N ALA A 366 -6.05 25.25 0.78
CA ALA A 366 -4.84 26.05 0.90
C ALA A 366 -4.75 26.76 2.25
N GLY A 367 -5.89 27.22 2.79
CA GLY A 367 -5.96 27.75 4.16
C GLY A 367 -5.57 26.72 5.22
N ILE A 368 -6.07 25.49 5.10
CA ILE A 368 -5.73 24.38 6.01
C ILE A 368 -4.24 24.04 5.90
N ILE A 369 -3.73 23.91 4.68
CA ILE A 369 -2.30 23.68 4.41
C ILE A 369 -1.47 24.79 5.06
N LEU A 370 -1.86 26.05 4.89
CA LEU A 370 -1.16 27.20 5.48
C LEU A 370 -1.12 27.11 7.01
N VAL A 371 -2.23 26.75 7.66
CA VAL A 371 -2.26 26.52 9.12
C VAL A 371 -1.27 25.43 9.52
N GLY A 372 -1.25 24.30 8.81
CA GLY A 372 -0.29 23.23 9.02
C GLY A 372 1.16 23.71 8.88
N VAL A 373 1.47 24.44 7.80
CA VAL A 373 2.80 24.99 7.53
C VAL A 373 3.25 25.95 8.62
N LEU A 374 2.37 26.86 9.06
CA LEU A 374 2.69 27.82 10.13
C LEU A 374 2.97 27.11 11.46
N ALA A 375 2.15 26.11 11.82
CA ALA A 375 2.36 25.32 13.03
C ALA A 375 3.68 24.55 12.98
N HIS A 376 3.98 23.91 11.86
CA HIS A 376 5.26 23.22 11.65
C HIS A 376 6.47 24.16 11.65
N ALA A 377 6.35 25.34 11.04
CA ALA A 377 7.41 26.35 11.03
C ALA A 377 7.68 26.88 12.45
N TYR A 378 6.63 27.06 13.26
CA TYR A 378 6.77 27.39 14.67
C TYR A 378 7.55 26.31 15.43
N SER A 379 7.21 25.03 15.21
CA SER A 379 7.91 23.90 15.82
C SER A 379 9.37 23.80 15.38
N ALA A 380 9.66 24.01 14.09
CA ALA A 380 11.04 24.09 13.58
C ALA A 380 11.84 25.19 14.29
N ARG A 381 11.23 26.38 14.48
CA ARG A 381 11.85 27.50 15.19
C ARG A 381 12.10 27.17 16.67
N ALA A 382 11.17 26.48 17.32
CA ALA A 382 11.34 26.02 18.69
C ALA A 382 12.51 25.02 18.82
N ILE A 383 12.60 24.05 17.93
CA ILE A 383 13.70 23.06 17.87
C ILE A 383 15.05 23.77 17.65
N ALA A 384 15.09 24.77 16.76
CA ALA A 384 16.31 25.55 16.52
C ALA A 384 16.74 26.35 17.76
N ARG A 385 15.79 26.98 18.46
CA ARG A 385 16.05 27.72 19.72
C ARG A 385 16.49 26.82 20.86
N ALA A 386 16.04 25.56 20.87
CA ALA A 386 16.49 24.54 21.81
C ALA A 386 17.91 24.02 21.53
N GLY A 387 18.62 24.55 20.52
CA GLY A 387 20.00 24.22 20.20
C GLY A 387 20.18 23.15 19.12
N SER A 388 19.09 22.60 18.56
CA SER A 388 19.14 21.55 17.54
C SER A 388 18.88 22.09 16.12
N SER A 389 19.74 23.00 15.66
CA SER A 389 19.60 23.64 14.34
C SER A 389 19.59 22.65 13.17
N SER A 390 20.37 21.57 13.26
CA SER A 390 20.37 20.51 12.25
C SER A 390 19.04 19.76 12.18
N ALA A 391 18.39 19.49 13.31
CA ALA A 391 17.08 18.82 13.33
C ALA A 391 15.99 19.75 12.78
N ALA A 392 16.02 21.03 13.15
CA ALA A 392 15.11 22.04 12.61
C ALA A 392 15.21 22.15 11.08
N ARG A 393 16.44 22.17 10.52
CA ARG A 393 16.65 22.20 9.07
C ARG A 393 16.09 20.96 8.37
N ARG A 394 16.33 19.77 8.92
CA ARG A 394 15.78 18.51 8.37
C ARG A 394 14.26 18.48 8.41
N PHE A 395 13.67 19.03 9.48
CA PHE A 395 12.22 19.15 9.61
C PHE A 395 11.63 20.09 8.55
N ILE A 396 12.28 21.23 8.28
CA ILE A 396 11.90 22.13 7.18
C ILE A 396 11.99 21.45 5.82
N LEU A 397 13.06 20.68 5.56
CA LEU A 397 13.18 19.92 4.32
C LEU A 397 12.03 18.92 4.13
N PHE A 398 11.63 18.23 5.20
CA PHE A 398 10.46 17.35 5.17
C PHE A 398 9.17 18.09 4.81
N ILE A 399 8.92 19.25 5.44
CA ILE A 399 7.73 20.07 5.18
C ILE A 399 7.69 20.52 3.72
N MET A 400 8.79 21.11 3.25
CA MET A 400 8.88 21.64 1.89
C MET A 400 8.75 20.54 0.84
N ALA A 401 9.34 19.37 1.09
CA ALA A 401 9.25 18.25 0.17
C ALA A 401 7.85 17.64 0.10
N SER A 402 7.19 17.48 1.25
CA SER A 402 5.82 16.95 1.30
C SER A 402 4.84 17.87 0.57
N LEU A 403 4.99 19.19 0.75
CA LEU A 403 4.23 20.19 -0.01
C LEU A 403 4.58 20.16 -1.50
N GLY A 404 5.87 20.05 -1.84
CA GLY A 404 6.34 20.02 -3.22
C GLY A 404 5.72 18.87 -4.01
N ILE A 405 5.71 17.65 -3.45
CA ILE A 405 5.06 16.50 -4.07
C ILE A 405 3.54 16.72 -4.20
N GLY A 406 2.89 17.23 -3.16
CA GLY A 406 1.45 17.51 -3.19
C GLY A 406 1.05 18.56 -4.23
N ILE A 407 1.81 19.66 -4.34
CA ILE A 407 1.61 20.72 -5.34
C ILE A 407 1.79 20.15 -6.74
N VAL A 408 2.85 19.37 -6.97
CA VAL A 408 3.07 18.78 -8.29
C VAL A 408 1.93 17.81 -8.65
N ALA A 409 1.49 16.95 -7.73
CA ALA A 409 0.36 16.07 -7.99
C ALA A 409 -0.95 16.83 -8.26
N MET A 410 -1.15 18.00 -7.64
CA MET A 410 -2.37 18.78 -7.85
C MET A 410 -2.37 19.66 -9.10
N PHE A 411 -1.19 20.10 -9.58
CA PHE A 411 -1.06 21.11 -10.63
C PHE A 411 -0.12 20.68 -11.77
N SER A 412 0.08 19.37 -11.95
CA SER A 412 0.96 18.80 -12.99
C SER A 412 0.53 19.16 -14.42
N ASP A 413 -0.75 19.49 -14.62
CA ASP A 413 -1.36 19.94 -15.86
C ASP A 413 -1.10 21.41 -16.18
N VAL A 414 -0.90 22.25 -15.17
CA VAL A 414 -0.68 23.70 -15.31
C VAL A 414 0.81 24.06 -15.29
N ILE A 415 1.62 23.30 -14.57
CA ILE A 415 3.06 23.56 -14.43
C ILE A 415 3.79 23.04 -15.68
N PRO A 416 4.71 23.82 -16.29
CA PRO A 416 5.50 23.35 -17.42
C PRO A 416 6.23 22.04 -17.09
N TYR A 417 6.20 21.09 -18.03
CA TYR A 417 6.72 19.73 -17.83
C TYR A 417 8.14 19.66 -17.23
N GLY A 418 9.07 20.48 -17.76
CA GLY A 418 10.43 20.52 -17.23
C GLY A 418 10.50 20.99 -15.76
N ALA A 419 9.64 21.92 -15.36
CA ALA A 419 9.55 22.38 -13.98
C ALA A 419 8.92 21.31 -13.07
N VAL A 420 7.91 20.58 -13.55
CA VAL A 420 7.32 19.42 -12.86
C VAL A 420 8.41 18.40 -12.49
N LEU A 421 9.22 17.98 -13.47
CA LEU A 421 10.29 17.00 -13.22
C LEU A 421 11.31 17.51 -12.19
N VAL A 422 11.76 18.76 -12.34
CA VAL A 422 12.73 19.35 -11.41
C VAL A 422 12.16 19.43 -10.00
N LEU A 423 10.90 19.85 -9.84
CA LEU A 423 10.25 19.95 -8.53
C LEU A 423 10.11 18.57 -7.86
N ILE A 424 9.74 17.53 -8.61
CA ILE A 424 9.65 16.17 -8.06
C ILE A 424 11.03 15.67 -7.63
N VAL A 425 12.05 15.83 -8.48
CA VAL A 425 13.43 15.41 -8.15
C VAL A 425 13.95 16.15 -6.93
N LEU A 426 13.75 17.47 -6.86
CA LEU A 426 14.15 18.27 -5.70
C LEU A 426 13.40 17.83 -4.44
N ALA A 427 12.09 17.58 -4.52
CA ALA A 427 11.32 17.10 -3.38
C ALA A 427 11.80 15.71 -2.92
N ALA A 428 12.09 14.80 -3.85
CA ALA A 428 12.67 13.49 -3.53
C ALA A 428 14.02 13.63 -2.80
N LEU A 429 14.93 14.46 -3.34
CA LEU A 429 16.21 14.73 -2.70
C LEU A 429 16.05 15.36 -1.31
N MET A 430 15.11 16.29 -1.14
CA MET A 430 14.81 16.90 0.15
C MET A 430 14.27 15.87 1.16
N LEU A 431 13.42 14.92 0.75
CA LEU A 431 12.96 13.82 1.61
C LEU A 431 14.12 12.91 2.02
N LEU A 432 14.98 12.51 1.08
CA LEU A 432 16.17 11.71 1.39
C LEU A 432 17.08 12.42 2.40
N LEU A 433 17.25 13.73 2.26
CA LEU A 433 18.07 14.56 3.15
C LEU A 433 17.37 14.91 4.49
N SER A 434 16.04 14.81 4.56
CA SER A 434 15.25 15.05 5.77
C SER A 434 15.37 13.91 6.79
N GLY A 435 15.79 12.72 6.34
CA GLY A 435 16.00 11.54 7.17
C GLY A 435 16.98 11.80 8.33
N PRO A 436 16.62 11.49 9.59
CA PRO A 436 17.52 11.68 10.71
C PRO A 436 18.68 10.66 10.72
N ARG A 437 18.49 9.49 10.10
CA ARG A 437 19.52 8.45 10.00
C ARG A 437 20.50 8.77 8.87
N ARG A 438 21.81 8.83 9.18
CA ARG A 438 22.83 8.55 8.16
C ARG A 438 22.57 7.12 7.68
N ILE A 439 22.44 6.91 6.38
CA ILE A 439 22.24 5.58 5.78
C ILE A 439 23.39 4.68 6.25
N SER A 440 23.16 3.87 7.29
CA SER A 440 24.16 2.98 7.91
C SER A 440 24.18 1.59 7.28
N ILE A 441 23.72 1.48 6.03
CA ILE A 441 23.73 0.23 5.27
C ILE A 441 25.19 -0.22 5.04
N ALA A 442 26.15 0.70 5.01
CA ALA A 442 27.57 0.38 4.85
C ALA A 442 28.29 -0.04 6.15
N SER A 443 27.82 0.34 7.35
CA SER A 443 28.59 0.12 8.58
C SER A 443 28.26 -1.17 9.33
N ARG A 444 27.11 -1.81 9.06
CA ARG A 444 26.78 -3.12 9.65
C ARG A 444 27.41 -4.31 8.92
N GLY A 445 27.85 -4.13 7.68
CA GLY A 445 28.59 -5.16 6.92
C GLY A 445 30.07 -5.27 7.27
N MET A 446 30.69 -4.22 7.85
CA MET A 446 32.11 -4.21 8.21
C MET A 446 32.41 -4.59 9.67
N ASN A 447 31.40 -4.61 10.55
CA ASN A 447 31.63 -5.01 11.94
C ASN A 447 31.48 -6.53 12.16
N HIS A 448 30.78 -7.26 11.27
CA HIS A 448 30.69 -8.72 11.37
C HIS A 448 31.91 -9.47 10.83
N THR A 449 32.86 -8.80 10.17
CA THR A 449 34.12 -9.41 9.70
C THR A 449 35.29 -9.25 10.68
N ASN A 450 35.16 -8.40 11.70
CA ASN A 450 36.23 -8.19 12.69
C ASN A 450 35.99 -8.88 14.04
N GLU A 451 34.79 -9.38 14.33
CA GLU A 451 34.52 -10.12 15.58
C GLU A 451 34.81 -11.63 15.47
N SER A 452 34.97 -12.19 14.26
CA SER A 452 35.29 -13.62 14.09
C SER A 452 36.80 -13.94 14.02
N VAL A 453 37.68 -12.96 14.24
CA VAL A 453 39.15 -13.15 14.19
C VAL A 453 39.83 -12.86 15.54
N ALA A 454 39.08 -12.36 16.54
CA ALA A 454 39.63 -12.00 17.86
C ALA A 454 39.35 -13.01 18.99
N GLU A 455 38.73 -14.15 18.69
CA GLU A 455 38.55 -15.27 19.64
C GLU A 455 39.39 -16.50 19.25
N VAL A 456 40.61 -16.31 18.74
CA VAL A 456 41.69 -17.33 18.81
C VAL A 456 43.02 -16.59 18.89
N SER A 457 43.39 -16.12 20.08
CA SER A 457 44.79 -15.87 20.47
C SER A 457 44.93 -15.83 21.98
#